data_AF-A0AAU2VT45-F1
#
_entry.id   AF-A0AAU2VT45-F1
#
_cell.length_a   1.000
_cell.length_b   1.000
_cell.length_c   1.000
_cell.angle_alpha   90.00
_cell.angle_beta   90.00
_cell.angle_gamma   90.00
#
_symmetry.space_group_name_H-M   'P 1'
#
loop_
_entity.id
_entity.type
_entity.pdbx_description
1 polymer ?
#
loop_
_entity_poly.entity_id
_entity_poly.type
_entity_poly.pdbx_seq_one_letter_code
_entity_poly.pdbx_strand_id
1 'polypeptide(L)'
;MNRQFRKIVATTDVHSAFGSAAPMLAHLHAARSDSLIVDCGDFFEGSGFYRLGEGRIERAVLTSLYDVLAPGNHGWPHYFEPQLHRMTVCANATDDSGAPLFDRLRVLDVGGRRVTVTALIGPQAFNAIPSTQRVGHRVGDPVQALRAVMLEHHHRVDAWMVLSHSGFEEDLKLAESCPFADVVFAGHCHSDVLGPARVGDTLVVKGRELGAGYAVAEPVDGGWAARSCLFADVTEVPRDLAALLDEISSIDQQLRGSVGTLSEPYRNTSLDRRRLLEEIAGRLHTGLGADAVVLNETALRTVRLGTALSLGNLLAIEPFGNQLVHAFLPEKDAQGHDELLSRLAEDVGPLVVAPAPLPPAIRTVLTTDYLADSFLGGRTHQAGTRLGQAVHHVLTSPPPESAEPDKGDRR
;
A
#
# COMPACT_ATOMS: atom_id res chain seq x y z
N MET A 1 15.03 -23.62 20.10
CA MET A 1 16.39 -23.49 19.53
C MET A 1 16.56 -22.03 19.13
N ASN A 2 17.60 -21.34 19.62
CA ASN A 2 17.90 -20.00 19.13
C ASN A 2 18.45 -20.13 17.70
N ARG A 3 17.73 -19.63 16.70
CA ARG A 3 18.21 -19.56 15.32
C ARG A 3 19.44 -18.63 15.28
N GLN A 4 20.52 -19.08 14.64
CA GLN A 4 21.68 -18.22 14.40
C GLN A 4 21.50 -17.55 13.04
N PHE A 5 21.39 -16.22 13.05
CA PHE A 5 21.24 -15.46 11.82
C PHE A 5 22.62 -15.12 11.25
N ARG A 6 22.81 -15.28 9.95
CA ARG A 6 24.02 -14.91 9.20
C ARG A 6 23.83 -13.62 8.40
N LYS A 7 22.59 -13.35 7.99
CA LYS A 7 22.19 -12.23 7.13
C LYS A 7 20.75 -11.81 7.44
N ILE A 8 20.35 -10.68 6.89
CA ILE A 8 18.98 -10.16 6.95
C ILE A 8 18.38 -10.24 5.55
N VAL A 9 17.18 -10.78 5.45
CA VAL A 9 16.37 -10.83 4.22
C VAL A 9 15.13 -9.99 4.45
N ALA A 10 14.95 -8.95 3.64
CA ALA A 10 13.87 -7.98 3.80
C ALA A 10 12.95 -7.97 2.57
N THR A 11 11.65 -8.16 2.79
CA THR A 11 10.61 -7.86 1.79
C THR A 11 10.00 -6.50 2.06
N THR A 12 9.23 -6.02 1.09
CA THR A 12 8.45 -4.78 1.19
C THR A 12 7.33 -4.79 0.17
N ASP A 13 6.24 -4.07 0.46
CA ASP A 13 5.16 -3.76 -0.50
C ASP A 13 4.65 -5.01 -1.23
N VAL A 14 4.46 -6.11 -0.48
CA VAL A 14 3.97 -7.38 -1.05
C VAL A 14 2.53 -7.22 -1.55
N HIS A 15 1.74 -6.33 -0.94
CA HIS A 15 0.38 -5.96 -1.35
C HIS A 15 -0.51 -7.16 -1.66
N SER A 16 -0.44 -8.20 -0.82
CA SER A 16 -1.21 -9.43 -1.01
C SER A 16 -1.06 -10.05 -2.41
N ALA A 17 0.08 -9.85 -3.10
CA ALA A 17 0.29 -10.28 -4.47
C ALA A 17 0.64 -11.78 -4.55
N PHE A 18 -0.33 -12.65 -4.25
CA PHE A 18 -0.10 -14.10 -4.12
C PHE A 18 -0.31 -14.90 -5.41
N GLY A 19 -0.62 -14.25 -6.55
CA GLY A 19 -0.83 -14.94 -7.83
C GLY A 19 0.39 -15.72 -8.33
N SER A 20 1.57 -15.40 -7.83
CA SER A 20 2.81 -16.17 -8.03
C SER A 20 3.57 -16.32 -6.72
N ALA A 21 2.88 -16.76 -5.65
CA ALA A 21 3.45 -16.83 -4.31
C ALA A 21 4.55 -17.89 -4.14
N ALA A 22 4.58 -18.95 -4.96
CA ALA A 22 5.48 -20.09 -4.77
C ALA A 22 6.98 -19.70 -4.68
N PRO A 23 7.54 -18.88 -5.60
CA PRO A 23 8.89 -18.33 -5.48
C PRO A 23 9.20 -17.69 -4.14
N MET A 24 8.33 -16.80 -3.67
CA MET A 24 8.50 -16.08 -2.41
C MET A 24 8.42 -17.06 -1.22
N LEU A 25 7.37 -17.89 -1.16
CA LEU A 25 7.15 -18.80 -0.04
C LEU A 25 8.28 -19.83 0.12
N ALA A 26 8.73 -20.42 -1.00
CA ALA A 26 9.82 -21.38 -1.00
C ALA A 26 11.14 -20.72 -0.58
N HIS A 27 11.44 -19.53 -1.09
CA HIS A 27 12.64 -18.80 -0.72
C HIS A 27 12.66 -18.43 0.77
N LEU A 28 11.59 -17.82 1.26
CA LEU A 28 11.49 -17.38 2.66
C LEU A 28 11.57 -18.57 3.60
N HIS A 29 10.87 -19.67 3.30
CA HIS A 29 10.98 -20.90 4.09
C HIS A 29 12.43 -21.41 4.15
N ALA A 30 13.14 -21.48 3.02
CA ALA A 30 14.54 -21.92 3.01
C ALA A 30 15.46 -20.95 3.80
N ALA A 31 15.24 -19.65 3.66
CA ALA A 31 16.00 -18.60 4.35
C ALA A 31 15.85 -18.67 5.87
N ARG A 32 14.77 -19.24 6.41
CA ARG A 32 14.58 -19.39 7.88
C ARG A 32 15.71 -20.18 8.55
N SER A 33 16.40 -21.04 7.81
CA SER A 33 17.50 -21.83 8.34
C SER A 33 18.66 -20.98 8.87
N ASP A 34 18.92 -19.82 8.28
CA ASP A 34 20.11 -19.01 8.58
C ASP A 34 19.91 -17.49 8.51
N SER A 35 18.72 -16.99 8.17
CA SER A 35 18.47 -15.56 7.95
C SER A 35 17.47 -15.01 8.94
N LEU A 36 17.66 -13.75 9.34
CA LEU A 36 16.62 -12.95 9.98
C LEU A 36 15.72 -12.41 8.88
N ILE A 37 14.44 -12.79 8.90
CA ILE A 37 13.49 -12.41 7.86
C ILE A 37 12.63 -11.26 8.35
N VAL A 38 12.63 -10.15 7.61
CA VAL A 38 11.94 -8.92 7.99
C VAL A 38 11.05 -8.42 6.85
N ASP A 39 10.03 -7.64 7.19
CA ASP A 39 9.19 -6.95 6.21
C ASP A 39 9.14 -5.45 6.52
N CYS A 40 9.21 -4.62 5.47
CA CYS A 40 9.28 -3.17 5.58
C CYS A 40 7.90 -2.50 5.47
N GLY A 41 6.80 -3.25 5.57
CA GLY A 41 5.43 -2.73 5.54
C GLY A 41 4.72 -2.98 4.21
N ASP A 42 3.43 -2.65 4.20
CA ASP A 42 2.49 -2.86 3.08
C ASP A 42 2.45 -4.31 2.57
N PHE A 43 2.44 -5.24 3.52
CA PHE A 43 2.20 -6.66 3.21
C PHE A 43 0.75 -6.93 2.82
N PHE A 44 -0.18 -6.16 3.38
CA PHE A 44 -1.62 -6.28 3.21
C PHE A 44 -2.16 -5.37 2.10
N GLU A 45 -3.40 -5.65 1.68
CA GLU A 45 -4.20 -4.89 0.71
C GLU A 45 -3.56 -4.75 -0.68
N GLY A 46 -4.33 -4.31 -1.68
CA GLY A 46 -3.81 -4.06 -3.03
C GLY A 46 -4.09 -5.16 -4.05
N SER A 47 -4.65 -6.29 -3.64
CA SER A 47 -5.05 -7.37 -4.55
C SER A 47 -6.41 -8.00 -4.21
N GLY A 48 -6.97 -8.73 -5.17
CA GLY A 48 -8.16 -9.55 -4.96
C GLY A 48 -7.98 -10.63 -3.88
N PHE A 49 -6.73 -11.05 -3.58
CA PHE A 49 -6.48 -12.00 -2.49
C PHE A 49 -6.85 -11.41 -1.15
N TYR A 50 -6.51 -10.14 -0.89
CA TYR A 50 -6.93 -9.47 0.34
C TYR A 50 -8.45 -9.31 0.40
N ARG A 51 -9.08 -8.93 -0.72
CA ARG A 51 -10.54 -8.69 -0.79
C ARG A 51 -11.38 -9.94 -0.51
N LEU A 52 -10.88 -11.12 -0.85
CA LEU A 52 -11.56 -12.40 -0.59
C LEU A 52 -11.03 -13.14 0.65
N GLY A 53 -9.77 -12.90 1.01
CA GLY A 53 -9.06 -13.55 2.11
C GLY A 53 -9.11 -12.78 3.43
N GLU A 54 -9.42 -11.49 3.40
CA GLU A 54 -9.54 -10.59 4.56
C GLU A 54 -8.32 -10.67 5.50
N GLY A 55 -7.10 -10.69 4.94
CA GLY A 55 -5.86 -10.77 5.70
C GLY A 55 -5.47 -12.17 6.17
N ARG A 56 -6.26 -13.23 5.89
CA ARG A 56 -5.97 -14.60 6.39
C ARG A 56 -4.67 -15.18 5.83
N ILE A 57 -4.44 -15.07 4.52
CA ILE A 57 -3.22 -15.54 3.87
C ILE A 57 -2.01 -14.77 4.39
N GLU A 58 -2.15 -13.45 4.48
CA GLU A 58 -1.13 -12.51 4.92
C GLU A 58 -0.66 -12.83 6.33
N ARG A 59 -1.61 -12.98 7.27
CA ARG A 59 -1.33 -13.40 8.64
C ARG A 59 -0.62 -14.74 8.70
N ALA A 60 -1.07 -15.72 7.93
CA ALA A 60 -0.45 -17.03 7.90
C ALA A 60 1.00 -16.96 7.39
N VAL A 61 1.27 -16.18 6.34
CA VAL A 61 2.63 -15.98 5.82
C VAL A 61 3.51 -15.26 6.83
N LEU A 62 3.06 -14.12 7.35
CA LEU A 62 3.82 -13.29 8.28
C LEU A 62 4.19 -14.07 9.56
N THR A 63 3.20 -14.71 10.19
CA THR A 63 3.43 -15.42 11.47
C THR A 63 4.21 -16.72 11.33
N SER A 64 4.27 -17.32 10.13
CA SER A 64 5.02 -18.56 9.88
C SER A 64 6.44 -18.31 9.36
N LEU A 65 6.65 -17.26 8.55
CA LEU A 65 7.91 -17.06 7.83
C LEU A 65 8.76 -15.91 8.35
N TYR A 66 8.19 -14.89 8.99
CA TYR A 66 8.89 -13.67 9.36
C TYR A 66 9.32 -13.65 10.82
N ASP A 67 10.25 -12.75 11.14
CA ASP A 67 10.82 -12.55 12.48
C ASP A 67 10.51 -11.15 13.03
N VAL A 68 10.63 -10.10 12.21
CA VAL A 68 10.37 -8.70 12.61
C VAL A 68 9.63 -7.95 11.50
N LEU A 69 8.61 -7.16 11.87
CA LEU A 69 7.78 -6.43 10.91
C LEU A 69 7.89 -4.92 11.16
N ALA A 70 7.84 -4.13 10.09
CA ALA A 70 7.45 -2.73 10.14
C ALA A 70 5.96 -2.61 9.75
N PRO A 71 5.20 -1.68 10.36
CA PRO A 71 3.86 -1.37 9.90
C PRO A 71 3.92 -0.51 8.62
N GLY A 72 3.10 -0.85 7.64
CA GLY A 72 2.79 0.02 6.51
C GLY A 72 1.44 0.72 6.67
N ASN A 73 1.08 1.59 5.73
CA ASN A 73 -0.25 2.22 5.75
C ASN A 73 -1.37 1.27 5.33
N HIS A 74 -1.07 0.30 4.48
CA HIS A 74 -2.02 -0.73 4.12
C HIS A 74 -2.13 -1.80 5.21
N GLY A 75 -3.36 -2.13 5.60
CA GLY A 75 -3.65 -3.09 6.65
C GLY A 75 -3.26 -2.62 8.05
N TRP A 76 -3.18 -1.31 8.31
CA TRP A 76 -2.82 -0.73 9.61
C TRP A 76 -3.45 -1.45 10.83
N PRO A 77 -4.77 -1.76 10.83
CA PRO A 77 -5.39 -2.48 11.95
C PRO A 77 -4.82 -3.88 12.21
N HIS A 78 -4.32 -4.58 11.18
CA HIS A 78 -3.78 -5.94 11.33
C HIS A 78 -2.54 -5.96 12.21
N TYR A 79 -1.71 -4.91 12.20
CA TYR A 79 -0.50 -4.85 13.03
C TYR A 79 -0.82 -4.78 14.54
N PHE A 80 -2.06 -4.50 14.94
CA PHE A 80 -2.51 -4.56 16.34
C PHE A 80 -3.06 -5.94 16.74
N GLU A 81 -3.19 -6.88 15.79
CA GLU A 81 -3.57 -8.25 16.13
C GLU A 81 -2.48 -8.89 17.00
N PRO A 82 -2.84 -9.66 18.05
CA PRO A 82 -1.89 -10.01 19.12
C PRO A 82 -0.59 -10.70 18.67
N GLN A 83 -0.64 -11.50 17.60
CA GLN A 83 0.56 -12.19 17.09
C GLN A 83 1.44 -11.25 16.26
N LEU A 84 0.85 -10.47 15.35
CA LEU A 84 1.59 -9.51 14.53
C LEU A 84 2.14 -8.36 15.37
N HIS A 85 1.38 -7.87 16.35
CA HIS A 85 1.78 -6.79 17.25
C HIS A 85 3.10 -7.11 17.97
N ARG A 86 3.25 -8.35 18.44
CA ARG A 86 4.49 -8.82 19.09
C ARG A 86 5.70 -8.89 18.15
N MET A 87 5.46 -9.07 16.85
CA MET A 87 6.51 -9.12 15.82
C MET A 87 6.83 -7.73 15.26
N THR A 88 5.91 -6.78 15.44
CA THR A 88 6.00 -5.45 14.85
C THR A 88 6.83 -4.52 15.73
N VAL A 89 7.76 -3.80 15.11
CA VAL A 89 8.46 -2.68 15.72
C VAL A 89 8.10 -1.38 14.99
N CYS A 90 8.07 -0.27 15.71
CA CYS A 90 7.97 1.07 15.12
C CYS A 90 8.35 2.12 16.17
N ALA A 91 9.38 2.92 15.90
CA ALA A 91 9.93 3.85 16.86
C ALA A 91 9.13 5.16 16.95
N ASN A 92 8.41 5.55 15.90
CA ASN A 92 7.79 6.87 15.79
C ASN A 92 6.26 6.86 15.83
N ALA A 93 5.61 5.71 16.08
CA ALA A 93 4.16 5.62 16.20
C ALA A 93 3.73 5.64 17.69
N THR A 94 2.83 6.55 18.04
CA THR A 94 2.37 6.80 19.42
C THR A 94 0.86 6.98 19.50
N ASP A 95 0.28 6.78 20.67
CA ASP A 95 -1.10 7.20 20.96
C ASP A 95 -1.17 8.70 21.31
N ASP A 96 -2.38 9.21 21.55
CA ASP A 96 -2.61 10.61 21.95
C ASP A 96 -1.93 11.00 23.28
N SER A 97 -1.56 10.05 24.14
CA SER A 97 -0.81 10.30 25.37
C SER A 97 0.71 10.36 25.15
N GLY A 98 1.17 10.01 23.94
CA GLY A 98 2.58 9.87 23.60
C GLY A 98 3.17 8.51 23.94
N ALA A 99 2.36 7.52 24.35
CA ALA A 99 2.83 6.17 24.60
C ALA A 99 3.11 5.45 23.26
N PRO A 100 4.21 4.68 23.15
CA PRO A 100 4.49 3.92 21.93
C PRO A 100 3.39 2.90 21.60
N LEU A 101 2.96 2.85 20.34
CA LEU A 101 1.97 1.86 19.87
C LEU A 101 2.58 0.47 19.67
N PHE A 102 3.88 0.42 19.37
CA PHE A 102 4.65 -0.80 19.13
C PHE A 102 5.94 -0.75 19.95
N ASP A 103 6.60 -1.90 20.07
CA ASP A 103 7.95 -1.90 20.58
C ASP A 103 8.84 -1.08 19.64
N ARG A 104 9.71 -0.23 20.20
CA ARG A 104 10.51 0.68 19.37
C ARG A 104 11.64 -0.03 18.62
N LEU A 105 12.10 -1.20 19.10
CA LEU A 105 13.18 -1.97 18.49
C LEU A 105 13.21 -3.44 18.91
N ARG A 106 14.03 -4.22 18.20
CA ARG A 106 14.51 -5.55 18.58
C ARG A 106 16.04 -5.57 18.53
N VAL A 107 16.66 -6.31 19.44
CA VAL A 107 18.12 -6.55 19.42
C VAL A 107 18.35 -8.04 19.20
N LEU A 108 19.10 -8.38 18.14
CA LEU A 108 19.27 -9.76 17.65
C LEU A 108 20.73 -9.97 17.24
N ASP A 109 21.25 -11.19 17.38
CA ASP A 109 22.60 -11.52 16.89
C ASP A 109 22.56 -11.94 15.42
N VAL A 110 23.27 -11.21 14.54
CA VAL A 110 23.39 -11.50 13.10
C VAL A 110 24.86 -11.51 12.71
N GLY A 111 25.35 -12.66 12.22
CA GLY A 111 26.75 -12.86 11.84
C GLY A 111 27.74 -12.57 12.97
N GLY A 112 27.34 -12.84 14.22
CA GLY A 112 28.16 -12.57 15.41
C GLY A 112 28.19 -11.11 15.87
N ARG A 113 27.36 -10.24 15.28
CA ARG A 113 27.17 -8.85 15.71
C ARG A 113 25.84 -8.67 16.40
N ARG A 114 25.78 -7.85 17.44
CA ARG A 114 24.53 -7.48 18.10
C ARG A 114 23.84 -6.35 17.33
N VAL A 115 22.85 -6.71 16.54
CA VAL A 115 22.16 -5.81 15.60
C VAL A 115 20.88 -5.27 16.20
N THR A 116 20.67 -3.95 16.11
CA THR A 116 19.37 -3.33 16.36
C THR A 116 18.54 -3.35 15.08
N VAL A 117 17.30 -3.83 15.18
CA VAL A 117 16.28 -3.67 14.14
C VAL A 117 15.21 -2.75 14.70
N THR A 118 15.04 -1.60 14.08
CA THR A 118 14.00 -0.61 14.37
C THR A 118 13.20 -0.35 13.10
N ALA A 119 12.00 0.19 13.23
CA ALA A 119 11.24 0.66 12.07
C ALA A 119 10.72 2.08 12.24
N LEU A 120 10.37 2.68 11.11
CA LEU A 120 9.79 4.01 11.01
C LEU A 120 8.69 4.00 9.96
N ILE A 121 7.61 4.73 10.21
CA ILE A 121 6.60 5.05 9.18
C ILE A 121 6.68 6.54 8.84
N GLY A 122 6.71 6.88 7.56
CA GLY A 122 6.76 8.27 7.11
C GLY A 122 5.45 9.01 7.40
N PRO A 123 5.46 10.35 7.64
CA PRO A 123 4.24 11.13 7.82
C PRO A 123 3.24 11.01 6.66
N GLN A 124 3.74 10.99 5.42
CA GLN A 124 2.89 10.85 4.24
C GLN A 124 2.20 9.47 4.20
N ALA A 125 2.94 8.38 4.45
CA ALA A 125 2.39 7.04 4.55
C ALA A 125 1.32 6.96 5.65
N PHE A 126 1.65 7.44 6.85
CA PHE A 126 0.71 7.44 7.97
C PHE A 126 -0.57 8.23 7.67
N ASN A 127 -0.47 9.37 6.97
CA ASN A 127 -1.62 10.18 6.60
C ASN A 127 -2.52 9.50 5.56
N ALA A 128 -1.97 8.60 4.74
CA ALA A 128 -2.71 7.81 3.77
C ALA A 128 -3.54 6.68 4.40
N ILE A 129 -3.30 6.33 5.68
CA ILE A 129 -4.15 5.40 6.42
C ILE A 129 -5.53 6.04 6.57
N PRO A 130 -6.64 5.31 6.26
CA PRO A 130 -7.98 5.81 6.47
C PRO A 130 -8.17 6.39 7.88
N SER A 131 -8.70 7.60 7.99
CA SER A 131 -8.77 8.34 9.26
C SER A 131 -9.44 7.54 10.38
N THR A 132 -10.46 6.75 10.02
CA THR A 132 -11.20 5.85 10.92
C THR A 132 -10.35 4.71 11.49
N GLN A 133 -9.28 4.30 10.81
CA GLN A 133 -8.39 3.22 11.25
C GLN A 133 -7.22 3.71 12.12
N ARG A 134 -6.92 5.02 12.10
CA ARG A 134 -5.83 5.64 12.88
C ARG A 134 -6.30 6.62 13.95
N VAL A 135 -7.56 6.51 14.38
CA VAL A 135 -8.11 7.35 15.46
C VAL A 135 -7.29 7.16 16.73
N GLY A 136 -6.87 8.27 17.34
CA GLY A 136 -6.06 8.27 18.55
C GLY A 136 -4.59 7.88 18.34
N HIS A 137 -4.16 7.68 17.09
CA HIS A 137 -2.78 7.37 16.73
C HIS A 137 -2.10 8.58 16.10
N ARG A 138 -0.80 8.69 16.30
CA ARG A 138 0.06 9.75 15.77
C ARG A 138 1.39 9.17 15.32
N VAL A 139 2.01 9.86 14.38
CA VAL A 139 3.39 9.61 13.99
C VAL A 139 4.26 10.84 14.30
N GLY A 140 5.40 10.61 14.93
CA GLY A 140 6.43 11.63 15.18
C GLY A 140 7.44 11.72 14.04
N ASP A 141 8.31 12.72 14.11
CA ASP A 141 9.40 12.90 13.15
C ASP A 141 10.33 11.67 13.12
N PRO A 142 10.53 11.02 11.95
CA PRO A 142 11.33 9.80 11.86
C PRO A 142 12.78 9.97 12.31
N VAL A 143 13.41 11.13 12.02
CA VAL A 143 14.81 11.42 12.37
C VAL A 143 14.96 11.55 13.89
N GLN A 144 14.07 12.30 14.54
CA GLN A 144 14.07 12.49 15.99
C GLN A 144 13.84 11.16 16.71
N ALA A 145 12.87 10.36 16.27
CA ALA A 145 12.58 9.06 16.86
C ALA A 145 13.77 8.10 16.74
N LEU A 146 14.39 8.01 15.55
CA LEU A 146 15.54 7.15 15.32
C LEU A 146 16.75 7.56 16.19
N ARG A 147 17.02 8.86 16.30
CA ARG A 147 18.08 9.39 17.18
C ARG A 147 17.81 9.11 18.65
N ALA A 148 16.56 9.23 19.11
CA ALA A 148 16.20 8.92 20.49
C ALA A 148 16.49 7.45 20.83
N VAL A 149 16.05 6.53 19.97
CA VAL A 149 16.34 5.10 20.12
C VAL A 149 17.84 4.83 20.12
N MET A 150 18.60 5.51 19.25
CA MET A 150 20.06 5.41 19.23
C MET A 150 20.72 5.84 20.54
N LEU A 151 20.35 6.99 21.08
CA LEU A 151 20.92 7.49 22.33
C LEU A 151 20.67 6.51 23.49
N GLU A 152 19.49 5.90 23.53
CA GLU A 152 19.13 4.93 24.57
C GLU A 152 19.89 3.60 24.47
N HIS A 153 20.27 3.15 23.27
CA HIS A 153 20.74 1.76 23.05
C HIS A 153 22.14 1.59 22.45
N HIS A 154 22.77 2.65 21.91
CA HIS A 154 24.05 2.56 21.19
C HIS A 154 25.16 1.83 21.95
N HIS A 155 25.22 1.95 23.28
CA HIS A 155 26.24 1.33 24.12
C HIS A 155 26.13 -0.21 24.23
N ARG A 156 25.12 -0.83 23.61
CA ARG A 156 24.85 -2.27 23.71
C ARG A 156 24.87 -2.98 22.37
N VAL A 157 25.02 -2.27 21.26
CA VAL A 157 24.75 -2.79 19.91
C VAL A 157 25.91 -2.43 18.99
N ASP A 158 26.16 -3.29 18.01
CA ASP A 158 27.26 -3.16 17.06
C ASP A 158 26.81 -2.61 15.71
N ALA A 159 25.50 -2.66 15.42
CA ALA A 159 24.93 -2.21 14.14
C ALA A 159 23.46 -1.77 14.24
N TRP A 160 23.03 -0.94 13.30
CA TRP A 160 21.71 -0.30 13.19
C TRP A 160 21.04 -0.59 11.85
N MET A 161 19.99 -1.41 11.88
CA MET A 161 19.14 -1.73 10.74
C MET A 161 17.81 -1.01 10.90
N VAL A 162 17.41 -0.27 9.87
CA VAL A 162 16.16 0.48 9.85
C VAL A 162 15.24 -0.12 8.80
N LEU A 163 14.05 -0.56 9.21
CA LEU A 163 12.96 -0.92 8.32
C LEU A 163 12.12 0.35 8.11
N SER A 164 12.22 0.99 6.95
CA SER A 164 11.54 2.26 6.71
C SER A 164 10.36 2.08 5.77
N HIS A 165 9.23 2.64 6.19
CA HIS A 165 8.02 2.78 5.39
C HIS A 165 7.77 4.26 5.08
N SER A 166 8.76 4.91 4.48
CA SER A 166 8.74 6.36 4.18
C SER A 166 8.92 6.68 2.69
N GLY A 167 9.41 5.74 1.89
CA GLY A 167 9.78 5.96 0.50
C GLY A 167 11.29 6.18 0.33
N PHE A 168 11.84 5.70 -0.79
CA PHE A 168 13.29 5.63 -1.03
C PHE A 168 13.98 7.00 -0.95
N GLU A 169 13.37 8.04 -1.48
CA GLU A 169 13.91 9.40 -1.48
C GLU A 169 13.94 10.01 -0.06
N GLU A 170 12.92 9.73 0.76
CA GLU A 170 12.93 10.11 2.18
C GLU A 170 13.97 9.32 2.97
N ASP A 171 14.22 8.07 2.59
CA ASP A 171 15.23 7.21 3.21
C ASP A 171 16.66 7.68 2.93
N LEU A 172 16.91 8.30 1.77
CA LEU A 172 18.19 8.98 1.50
C LEU A 172 18.40 10.16 2.46
N LYS A 173 17.37 11.00 2.68
CA LYS A 173 17.43 12.13 3.61
C LYS A 173 17.57 11.66 5.07
N LEU A 174 16.91 10.56 5.41
CA LEU A 174 17.04 9.90 6.71
C LEU A 174 18.48 9.44 6.93
N ALA A 175 19.08 8.79 5.94
CA ALA A 175 20.47 8.34 6.01
C ALA A 175 21.47 9.51 6.16
N GLU A 176 21.26 10.63 5.45
CA GLU A 176 22.06 11.84 5.63
C GLU A 176 21.95 12.40 7.05
N SER A 177 20.74 12.37 7.62
CA SER A 177 20.44 12.89 8.95
C SER A 177 20.87 11.95 10.08
N CYS A 178 20.97 10.65 9.81
CA CYS A 178 21.27 9.61 10.79
C CYS A 178 22.43 8.72 10.29
N PRO A 179 23.65 9.27 10.16
CA PRO A 179 24.79 8.56 9.57
C PRO A 179 25.31 7.39 10.42
N PHE A 180 24.70 7.13 11.58
CA PHE A 180 24.98 5.95 12.41
C PHE A 180 24.18 4.70 11.96
N ALA A 181 23.18 4.86 11.09
CA ALA A 181 22.47 3.72 10.53
C ALA A 181 23.38 2.99 9.55
N ASP A 182 23.50 1.66 9.67
CA ASP A 182 24.31 0.88 8.72
C ASP A 182 23.53 0.58 7.45
N VAL A 183 22.28 0.12 7.60
CA VAL A 183 21.41 -0.25 6.48
C VAL A 183 19.99 0.24 6.73
N VAL A 184 19.43 0.94 5.74
CA VAL A 184 18.01 1.28 5.66
C VAL A 184 17.37 0.39 4.58
N PHE A 185 16.43 -0.45 4.99
CA PHE A 185 15.57 -1.20 4.10
C PHE A 185 14.32 -0.37 3.80
N ALA A 186 14.20 0.09 2.56
CA ALA A 186 13.17 1.03 2.12
C ALA A 186 11.90 0.32 1.60
N GLY A 187 10.74 0.89 1.89
CA GLY A 187 9.40 0.50 1.41
C GLY A 187 8.51 1.68 0.97
N HIS A 188 7.18 1.51 0.96
CA HIS A 188 6.15 2.53 0.70
C HIS A 188 6.01 3.02 -0.77
N CYS A 189 6.57 2.30 -1.72
CA CYS A 189 6.25 2.45 -3.16
C CYS A 189 6.10 3.89 -3.75
N HIS A 190 7.20 4.62 -3.93
CA HIS A 190 7.26 5.82 -4.81
C HIS A 190 8.47 5.88 -5.75
N SER A 191 9.33 4.86 -5.74
CA SER A 191 10.61 4.88 -6.46
C SER A 191 10.87 3.58 -7.21
N ASP A 192 11.29 3.70 -8.47
CA ASP A 192 11.85 2.61 -9.28
C ASP A 192 13.29 2.25 -8.85
N VAL A 193 13.88 3.03 -7.94
CA VAL A 193 15.23 2.80 -7.44
C VAL A 193 15.22 1.70 -6.39
N LEU A 194 16.02 0.66 -6.64
CA LEU A 194 16.18 -0.47 -5.72
C LEU A 194 17.41 -0.34 -4.80
N GLY A 195 18.40 0.48 -5.17
CA GLY A 195 19.68 0.55 -4.47
C GLY A 195 20.58 -0.68 -4.69
N PRO A 196 21.65 -0.86 -3.89
CA PRO A 196 21.98 -0.03 -2.73
C PRO A 196 22.48 1.35 -3.15
N ALA A 197 21.87 2.41 -2.62
CA ALA A 197 22.43 3.75 -2.65
C ALA A 197 23.31 3.94 -1.41
N ARG A 198 24.48 4.55 -1.57
CA ARG A 198 25.39 4.84 -0.45
C ARG A 198 25.28 6.30 -0.06
N VAL A 199 24.98 6.56 1.20
CA VAL A 199 24.91 7.90 1.80
C VAL A 199 25.88 7.93 2.98
N GLY A 200 27.08 8.48 2.77
CA GLY A 200 28.19 8.28 3.70
C GLY A 200 28.52 6.78 3.84
N ASP A 201 28.44 6.26 5.06
CA ASP A 201 28.64 4.84 5.36
C ASP A 201 27.35 4.02 5.32
N THR A 202 26.19 4.67 5.35
CA THR A 202 24.86 4.04 5.32
C THR A 202 24.52 3.51 3.93
N LEU A 203 23.93 2.32 3.87
CA LEU A 203 23.35 1.72 2.67
C LEU A 203 21.82 1.84 2.68
N VAL A 204 21.22 2.39 1.64
CA VAL A 204 19.77 2.41 1.43
C VAL A 204 19.42 1.42 0.32
N VAL A 205 18.64 0.39 0.63
CA VAL A 205 18.31 -0.71 -0.29
C VAL A 205 16.82 -1.03 -0.20
N LYS A 206 16.23 -1.42 -1.32
CA LYS A 206 14.80 -1.72 -1.43
C LYS A 206 14.59 -3.10 -2.07
N GLY A 207 13.70 -3.89 -1.48
CA GLY A 207 13.25 -5.15 -2.07
C GLY A 207 12.38 -4.90 -3.30
N ARG A 208 12.24 -5.90 -4.18
CA ARG A 208 11.27 -5.78 -5.28
C ARG A 208 9.87 -6.02 -4.74
N GLU A 209 8.96 -5.13 -5.08
CA GLU A 209 7.57 -5.12 -4.63
C GLU A 209 6.77 -6.31 -5.18
N LEU A 210 5.52 -6.43 -4.71
CA LEU A 210 4.51 -7.39 -5.22
C LEU A 210 4.98 -8.85 -5.16
N GLY A 211 5.78 -9.17 -4.14
CA GLY A 211 6.34 -10.51 -3.96
C GLY A 211 7.28 -10.95 -5.07
N ALA A 212 7.84 -10.03 -5.86
CA ALA A 212 8.77 -10.34 -6.94
C ALA A 212 10.22 -10.59 -6.45
N GLY A 213 10.57 -10.05 -5.29
CA GLY A 213 11.91 -10.20 -4.75
C GLY A 213 12.08 -9.65 -3.34
N TYR A 214 13.34 -9.40 -2.97
CA TYR A 214 13.74 -9.05 -1.61
C TYR A 214 15.05 -8.25 -1.64
N ALA A 215 15.33 -7.53 -0.56
CA ALA A 215 16.66 -7.01 -0.26
C ALA A 215 17.38 -7.96 0.70
N VAL A 216 18.70 -8.04 0.60
CA VAL A 216 19.53 -8.80 1.54
C VAL A 216 20.65 -7.91 2.05
N ALA A 217 20.95 -8.00 3.34
CA ALA A 217 22.15 -7.42 3.93
C ALA A 217 22.95 -8.48 4.70
N GLU A 218 24.26 -8.50 4.48
CA GLU A 218 25.18 -9.44 5.11
C GLU A 218 26.38 -8.71 5.72
N PRO A 219 26.86 -9.13 6.91
CA PRO A 219 28.08 -8.59 7.50
C PRO A 219 29.29 -8.89 6.61
N VAL A 220 30.10 -7.87 6.35
CA VAL A 220 31.40 -7.98 5.68
C VAL A 220 32.48 -7.32 6.52
N ASP A 221 33.75 -7.53 6.16
CA ASP A 221 34.87 -6.86 6.84
C ASP A 221 34.67 -5.34 6.80
N GLY A 222 34.58 -4.72 7.97
CA GLY A 222 34.42 -3.26 8.11
C GLY A 222 33.01 -2.71 7.93
N GLY A 223 31.96 -3.53 7.78
CA GLY A 223 30.59 -3.01 7.68
C GLY A 223 29.56 -4.02 7.17
N TRP A 224 28.72 -3.57 6.24
CA TRP A 224 27.64 -4.37 5.64
C TRP A 224 27.70 -4.29 4.11
N ALA A 225 27.33 -5.37 3.45
CA ALA A 225 27.00 -5.39 2.03
C ALA A 225 25.49 -5.58 1.88
N ALA A 226 24.88 -4.85 0.96
CA ALA A 226 23.45 -4.96 0.69
C ALA A 226 23.16 -5.02 -0.81
N ARG A 227 22.10 -5.71 -1.20
CA ARG A 227 21.64 -5.77 -2.61
C ARG A 227 20.18 -6.19 -2.72
N SER A 228 19.56 -5.84 -3.83
CA SER A 228 18.22 -6.30 -4.21
C SER A 228 18.29 -7.53 -5.10
N CYS A 229 17.39 -8.48 -4.87
CA CYS A 229 17.33 -9.79 -5.50
C CYS A 229 15.92 -10.04 -6.03
N LEU A 230 15.82 -10.91 -7.03
CA LEU A 230 14.57 -11.56 -7.42
C LEU A 230 14.43 -12.88 -6.65
N PHE A 231 13.19 -13.32 -6.41
CA PHE A 231 12.98 -14.72 -6.04
C PHE A 231 13.32 -15.63 -7.22
N ALA A 232 13.90 -16.79 -6.92
CA ALA A 232 14.16 -17.79 -7.94
C ALA A 232 12.83 -18.36 -8.45
N ASP A 233 12.73 -18.59 -9.75
CA ASP A 233 11.54 -19.20 -10.35
C ASP A 233 11.45 -20.67 -9.93
N VAL A 234 10.66 -20.93 -8.89
CA VAL A 234 10.43 -22.27 -8.34
C VAL A 234 8.94 -22.51 -8.20
N THR A 235 8.53 -23.74 -8.51
CA THR A 235 7.15 -24.20 -8.42
C THR A 235 6.92 -25.10 -7.20
N GLU A 236 7.97 -25.75 -6.70
CA GLU A 236 7.91 -26.58 -5.50
C GLU A 236 7.99 -25.73 -4.24
N VAL A 237 6.96 -25.86 -3.40
CA VAL A 237 6.92 -25.24 -2.08
C VAL A 237 6.96 -26.32 -1.01
N PRO A 238 7.66 -26.09 0.11
CA PRO A 238 7.72 -27.00 1.25
C PRO A 238 6.35 -27.49 1.72
N ARG A 239 6.28 -28.78 2.12
CA ARG A 239 5.01 -29.47 2.45
C ARG A 239 4.27 -28.86 3.62
N ASP A 240 4.97 -28.24 4.55
CA ASP A 240 4.38 -27.56 5.71
C ASP A 240 3.63 -26.27 5.31
N LEU A 241 3.88 -25.73 4.10
CA LEU A 241 3.13 -24.62 3.53
C LEU A 241 2.02 -25.08 2.55
N ALA A 242 1.76 -26.38 2.43
CA ALA A 242 0.77 -26.91 1.47
C ALA A 242 -0.64 -26.35 1.70
N ALA A 243 -1.09 -26.29 2.96
CA ALA A 243 -2.42 -25.74 3.29
C ALA A 243 -2.56 -24.26 2.89
N LEU A 244 -1.49 -23.48 3.05
CA LEU A 244 -1.46 -22.08 2.64
C LEU A 244 -1.53 -21.96 1.11
N LEU A 245 -0.82 -22.82 0.38
CA LEU A 245 -0.91 -22.87 -1.07
C LEU A 245 -2.29 -23.29 -1.58
N ASP A 246 -2.96 -24.23 -0.92
CA ASP A 246 -4.30 -24.65 -1.27
C ASP A 246 -5.29 -23.49 -1.12
N GLU A 247 -5.15 -22.70 -0.05
CA GLU A 247 -5.96 -21.49 0.17
C GLU A 247 -5.70 -20.43 -0.91
N ILE A 248 -4.43 -20.14 -1.21
CA ILE A 248 -4.04 -19.24 -2.30
C ILE A 248 -4.64 -19.72 -3.63
N SER A 249 -4.52 -21.02 -3.94
CA SER A 249 -5.02 -21.61 -5.19
C SER A 249 -6.55 -21.52 -5.29
N SER A 250 -7.26 -21.72 -4.19
CA SER A 250 -8.72 -21.59 -4.13
C SER A 250 -9.17 -20.16 -4.42
N ILE A 251 -8.50 -19.17 -3.85
CA ILE A 251 -8.81 -17.76 -4.11
C ILE A 251 -8.41 -17.39 -5.55
N ASP A 252 -7.25 -17.82 -6.04
CA ASP A 252 -6.82 -17.56 -7.42
C ASP A 252 -7.85 -18.09 -8.44
N GLN A 253 -8.41 -19.28 -8.20
CA GLN A 253 -9.48 -19.84 -9.03
C GLN A 253 -10.72 -18.93 -9.06
N GLN A 254 -11.12 -18.35 -7.92
CA GLN A 254 -12.24 -17.40 -7.85
C GLN A 254 -11.92 -16.12 -8.62
N LEU A 255 -10.70 -15.60 -8.48
CA LEU A 255 -10.26 -14.38 -9.16
C LEU A 255 -10.22 -14.53 -10.69
N ARG A 256 -9.97 -15.74 -11.21
CA ARG A 256 -10.04 -16.03 -12.65
C ARG A 256 -11.47 -16.06 -13.22
N GLY A 257 -12.49 -16.08 -12.36
CA GLY A 257 -13.89 -16.07 -12.78
C GLY A 257 -14.22 -14.83 -13.63
N SER A 258 -14.89 -15.04 -14.77
CA SER A 258 -15.36 -13.94 -15.63
C SER A 258 -16.58 -13.25 -15.02
N VAL A 259 -16.58 -11.92 -15.00
CA VAL A 259 -17.69 -11.08 -14.50
C VAL A 259 -18.33 -10.24 -15.60
N GLY A 260 -17.89 -10.38 -16.86
CA GLY A 260 -18.49 -9.70 -18.00
C GLY A 260 -17.57 -9.61 -19.20
N THR A 261 -18.13 -9.26 -20.34
CA THR A 261 -17.34 -8.93 -21.54
C THR A 261 -16.97 -7.46 -21.48
N LEU A 262 -15.71 -7.13 -21.74
CA LEU A 262 -15.28 -5.73 -21.77
C LEU A 262 -15.94 -4.99 -22.95
N SER A 263 -16.19 -3.69 -22.81
CA SER A 263 -16.59 -2.81 -23.91
C SER A 263 -15.38 -2.15 -24.55
N GLU A 264 -15.50 -1.72 -25.82
CA GLU A 264 -14.53 -0.75 -26.36
C GLU A 264 -14.68 0.56 -25.61
N PRO A 265 -13.58 1.27 -25.26
CA PRO A 265 -12.18 1.13 -25.72
C PRO A 265 -11.29 0.24 -24.82
N TYR A 266 -11.85 -0.43 -23.82
CA TYR A 266 -11.09 -1.07 -22.74
C TYR A 266 -10.57 -2.48 -23.10
N ARG A 267 -10.94 -3.01 -24.27
CA ARG A 267 -10.50 -4.33 -24.73
C ARG A 267 -9.04 -4.33 -25.15
N ASN A 268 -8.28 -5.32 -24.68
CA ASN A 268 -6.89 -5.55 -25.09
C ASN A 268 -5.99 -4.31 -24.90
N THR A 269 -6.30 -3.44 -23.94
CA THR A 269 -5.56 -2.23 -23.60
C THR A 269 -5.01 -2.30 -22.17
N SER A 270 -3.99 -1.48 -21.89
CA SER A 270 -3.65 -1.18 -20.49
C SER A 270 -4.60 -0.09 -20.04
N LEU A 271 -5.25 -0.29 -18.90
CA LEU A 271 -6.28 0.61 -18.43
C LEU A 271 -5.70 2.01 -18.13
N ASP A 272 -6.23 3.01 -18.85
CA ASP A 272 -6.07 4.41 -18.51
C ASP A 272 -7.04 4.74 -17.36
N ARG A 273 -6.47 4.96 -16.18
CA ARG A 273 -7.24 5.21 -14.96
C ARG A 273 -7.98 6.52 -15.01
N ARG A 274 -7.33 7.57 -15.51
CA ARG A 274 -7.90 8.90 -15.59
C ARG A 274 -9.11 8.89 -16.51
N ARG A 275 -8.98 8.30 -17.70
CA ARG A 275 -10.08 8.17 -18.65
C ARG A 275 -11.28 7.42 -18.04
N LEU A 276 -11.02 6.28 -17.41
CA LEU A 276 -12.07 5.50 -16.76
C LEU A 276 -12.76 6.31 -15.65
N LEU A 277 -11.99 7.01 -14.84
CA LEU A 277 -12.51 7.79 -13.73
C LEU A 277 -13.31 9.02 -14.20
N GLU A 278 -12.89 9.67 -15.29
CA GLU A 278 -13.63 10.75 -15.97
C GLU A 278 -14.98 10.23 -16.50
N GLU A 279 -15.02 9.05 -17.11
CA GLU A 279 -16.26 8.43 -17.56
C GLU A 279 -17.19 8.06 -16.39
N ILE A 280 -16.62 7.49 -15.31
CA ILE A 280 -17.36 7.20 -14.08
C ILE A 280 -17.95 8.49 -13.51
N ALA A 281 -17.15 9.53 -13.33
CA ALA A 281 -17.60 10.81 -12.77
C ALA A 281 -18.70 11.45 -13.63
N GLY A 282 -18.56 11.41 -14.95
CA GLY A 282 -19.58 11.89 -15.89
C GLY A 282 -20.90 11.13 -15.76
N ARG A 283 -20.85 9.78 -15.70
CA ARG A 283 -22.06 8.96 -15.54
C ARG A 283 -22.71 9.12 -14.16
N LEU A 284 -21.92 9.28 -13.10
CA LEU A 284 -22.43 9.56 -11.75
C LEU A 284 -23.10 10.93 -11.68
N HIS A 285 -22.52 11.95 -12.32
CA HIS A 285 -23.09 13.30 -12.40
C HIS A 285 -24.40 13.30 -13.20
N THR A 286 -24.37 12.80 -14.44
CA THR A 286 -25.50 12.90 -15.38
C THR A 286 -26.57 11.83 -15.21
N GLY A 287 -26.18 10.60 -14.85
CA GLY A 287 -27.09 9.45 -14.76
C GLY A 287 -27.72 9.27 -13.38
N LEU A 288 -26.96 9.47 -12.31
CA LEU A 288 -27.48 9.41 -10.93
C LEU A 288 -27.91 10.78 -10.40
N GLY A 289 -27.70 11.85 -11.15
CA GLY A 289 -28.12 13.20 -10.78
C GLY A 289 -27.33 13.79 -9.61
N ALA A 290 -26.10 13.32 -9.36
CA ALA A 290 -25.24 13.95 -8.36
C ALA A 290 -24.85 15.35 -8.82
N ASP A 291 -25.12 16.38 -8.02
CA ASP A 291 -24.85 17.78 -8.39
C ASP A 291 -23.37 18.04 -8.74
N ALA A 292 -22.47 17.32 -8.09
CA ALA A 292 -21.04 17.29 -8.38
C ALA A 292 -20.39 15.99 -7.89
N VAL A 293 -19.30 15.59 -8.53
CA VAL A 293 -18.51 14.40 -8.24
C VAL A 293 -17.04 14.79 -8.12
N VAL A 294 -16.35 14.30 -7.09
CA VAL A 294 -14.89 14.45 -6.91
C VAL A 294 -14.29 13.10 -6.57
N LEU A 295 -13.35 12.62 -7.38
CA LEU A 295 -12.67 11.34 -7.18
C LEU A 295 -11.16 11.52 -7.39
N ASN A 296 -10.34 10.84 -6.60
CA ASN A 296 -8.89 10.81 -6.77
C ASN A 296 -8.47 9.69 -7.72
N GLU A 297 -7.54 9.98 -8.64
CA GLU A 297 -7.03 9.00 -9.62
C GLU A 297 -6.37 7.79 -8.95
N THR A 298 -5.77 8.01 -7.78
CA THR A 298 -5.13 6.98 -6.94
C THR A 298 -6.11 5.96 -6.36
N ALA A 299 -7.43 6.23 -6.40
CA ALA A 299 -8.46 5.25 -6.04
C ALA A 299 -8.51 4.05 -7.02
N LEU A 300 -7.96 4.22 -8.23
CA LEU A 300 -7.85 3.14 -9.21
C LEU A 300 -6.38 2.74 -9.44
N ARG A 301 -6.16 1.49 -9.88
CA ARG A 301 -4.87 0.96 -10.37
C ARG A 301 -4.92 0.59 -11.84
N THR A 302 -3.79 0.71 -12.53
CA THR A 302 -3.68 0.34 -13.95
C THR A 302 -3.50 -1.17 -14.05
N VAL A 303 -4.34 -1.82 -14.86
CA VAL A 303 -4.30 -3.26 -15.11
C VAL A 303 -4.32 -3.51 -16.61
N ARG A 304 -3.58 -4.52 -17.06
CA ARG A 304 -3.65 -4.99 -18.45
C ARG A 304 -4.93 -5.80 -18.63
N LEU A 305 -5.79 -5.37 -19.55
CA LEU A 305 -7.08 -5.98 -19.82
C LEU A 305 -7.06 -6.81 -21.11
N GLY A 306 -7.87 -7.88 -21.13
CA GLY A 306 -8.10 -8.74 -22.28
C GLY A 306 -9.43 -8.42 -22.97
N THR A 307 -10.20 -9.45 -23.32
CA THR A 307 -11.54 -9.33 -23.93
C THR A 307 -12.68 -9.51 -22.92
N ALA A 308 -12.42 -10.24 -21.83
CA ALA A 308 -13.34 -10.42 -20.72
C ALA A 308 -12.76 -9.79 -19.44
N LEU A 309 -13.64 -9.25 -18.62
CA LEU A 309 -13.30 -8.74 -17.30
C LEU A 309 -13.36 -9.91 -16.31
N SER A 310 -12.23 -10.24 -15.69
CA SER A 310 -12.21 -11.18 -14.57
C SER A 310 -12.49 -10.48 -13.23
N LEU A 311 -12.95 -11.24 -12.24
CA LEU A 311 -13.09 -10.73 -10.87
C LEU A 311 -11.76 -10.20 -10.33
N GLY A 312 -10.67 -10.90 -10.61
CA GLY A 312 -9.31 -10.48 -10.24
C GLY A 312 -8.92 -9.15 -10.87
N ASN A 313 -9.24 -8.93 -12.15
CA ASN A 313 -8.99 -7.62 -12.76
C ASN A 313 -9.84 -6.54 -12.12
N LEU A 314 -11.13 -6.77 -11.87
CA LEU A 314 -12.00 -5.79 -11.24
C LEU A 314 -11.47 -5.36 -9.86
N LEU A 315 -11.10 -6.34 -9.03
CA LEU A 315 -10.56 -6.09 -7.69
C LEU A 315 -9.13 -5.55 -7.71
N ALA A 316 -8.36 -5.78 -8.77
CA ALA A 316 -7.05 -5.13 -8.94
C ALA A 316 -7.20 -3.66 -9.37
N ILE A 317 -8.22 -3.33 -10.18
CA ILE A 317 -8.49 -1.95 -10.62
C ILE A 317 -8.96 -1.09 -9.45
N GLU A 318 -9.88 -1.57 -8.61
CA GLU A 318 -10.35 -0.87 -7.40
C GLU A 318 -10.12 -1.76 -6.17
N PRO A 319 -8.90 -1.78 -5.61
CA PRO A 319 -8.52 -2.74 -4.57
C PRO A 319 -8.96 -2.35 -3.16
N PHE A 320 -9.53 -1.16 -2.98
CA PHE A 320 -9.83 -0.62 -1.66
C PHE A 320 -11.27 -0.92 -1.22
N GLY A 321 -12.16 -1.23 -2.17
CA GLY A 321 -13.57 -1.50 -1.88
C GLY A 321 -14.35 -0.25 -1.48
N ASN A 322 -13.94 0.91 -2.00
CA ASN A 322 -14.49 2.24 -1.66
C ASN A 322 -16.02 2.27 -1.81
N GLN A 323 -16.68 2.89 -0.83
CA GLN A 323 -18.11 3.25 -0.96
C GLN A 323 -18.24 4.60 -1.63
N LEU A 324 -19.25 4.77 -2.49
CA LEU A 324 -19.65 6.10 -2.94
C LEU A 324 -20.59 6.73 -1.93
N VAL A 325 -20.28 7.95 -1.50
CA VAL A 325 -20.99 8.70 -0.47
C VAL A 325 -21.10 10.17 -0.86
N HIS A 326 -22.14 10.84 -0.38
CA HIS A 326 -22.23 12.29 -0.46
C HIS A 326 -21.51 12.90 0.74
N ALA A 327 -20.59 13.83 0.51
CA ALA A 327 -19.78 14.47 1.54
C ALA A 327 -19.93 15.99 1.51
N PHE A 328 -19.84 16.63 2.67
CA PHE A 328 -19.80 18.09 2.76
C PHE A 328 -18.44 18.62 2.30
N LEU A 329 -18.44 19.70 1.54
CA LEU A 329 -17.23 20.48 1.33
C LEU A 329 -16.91 21.28 2.60
N PRO A 330 -15.66 21.30 3.09
CA PRO A 330 -15.27 22.06 4.27
C PRO A 330 -15.62 23.54 4.15
N GLU A 331 -16.34 24.10 5.13
CA GLU A 331 -16.71 25.52 5.14
C GLU A 331 -15.53 26.47 5.41
N LYS A 332 -14.42 25.92 5.96
CA LYS A 332 -13.28 26.70 6.47
C LYS A 332 -12.34 27.22 5.38
N ASP A 333 -12.58 26.88 4.13
CA ASP A 333 -11.78 27.36 3.01
C ASP A 333 -12.39 28.63 2.44
N ALA A 334 -12.04 29.75 3.07
CA ALA A 334 -12.49 31.09 2.71
C ALA A 334 -12.09 31.54 1.28
N GLN A 335 -11.36 30.72 0.52
CA GLN A 335 -10.77 31.04 -0.78
C GLN A 335 -11.43 30.31 -1.98
N GLY A 336 -12.45 29.48 -1.75
CA GLY A 336 -13.25 28.84 -2.82
C GLY A 336 -12.83 27.41 -3.15
N HIS A 337 -13.61 26.75 -4.03
CA HIS A 337 -13.46 25.32 -4.33
C HIS A 337 -12.14 24.96 -5.00
N ASP A 338 -11.53 25.85 -5.78
CA ASP A 338 -10.30 25.54 -6.51
C ASP A 338 -9.11 25.32 -5.57
N GLU A 339 -8.96 26.14 -4.53
CA GLU A 339 -7.89 25.96 -3.54
C GLU A 339 -8.09 24.71 -2.68
N LEU A 340 -9.35 24.38 -2.35
CA LEU A 340 -9.68 23.11 -1.70
C LEU A 340 -9.23 21.93 -2.57
N LEU A 341 -9.58 21.93 -3.87
CA LEU A 341 -9.21 20.87 -4.81
C LEU A 341 -7.69 20.80 -5.01
N SER A 342 -6.98 21.93 -5.04
CA SER A 342 -5.52 21.96 -5.13
C SER A 342 -4.85 21.30 -3.93
N ARG A 343 -5.24 21.65 -2.70
CA ARG A 343 -4.67 21.03 -1.49
C ARG A 343 -5.03 19.54 -1.40
N LEU A 344 -6.26 19.17 -1.73
CA LEU A 344 -6.65 17.77 -1.84
C LEU A 344 -5.72 17.03 -2.82
N ALA A 345 -5.45 17.62 -3.99
CA ALA A 345 -4.60 16.98 -4.99
C ALA A 345 -3.14 16.81 -4.54
N GLU A 346 -2.63 17.68 -3.67
CA GLU A 346 -1.31 17.53 -3.04
C GLU A 346 -1.27 16.31 -2.11
N ASP A 347 -2.36 16.06 -1.37
CA ASP A 347 -2.43 14.97 -0.39
C ASP A 347 -2.76 13.60 -1.02
N VAL A 348 -3.71 13.56 -1.96
CA VAL A 348 -4.26 12.30 -2.51
C VAL A 348 -3.90 12.04 -3.97
N GLY A 349 -3.15 12.96 -4.58
CA GLY A 349 -2.81 12.92 -6.01
C GLY A 349 -3.92 13.50 -6.91
N PRO A 350 -3.76 13.39 -8.23
CA PRO A 350 -4.64 14.03 -9.21
C PRO A 350 -6.12 13.72 -9.00
N LEU A 351 -6.98 14.74 -9.18
CA LEU A 351 -8.41 14.63 -9.04
C LEU A 351 -9.12 14.65 -10.39
N VAL A 352 -10.23 13.91 -10.46
CA VAL A 352 -11.27 14.02 -11.49
C VAL A 352 -12.50 14.66 -10.86
N VAL A 353 -13.03 15.67 -11.54
CA VAL A 353 -14.14 16.49 -11.06
C VAL A 353 -15.21 16.61 -12.15
N ALA A 354 -16.47 16.43 -11.78
CA ALA A 354 -17.61 16.59 -12.69
C ALA A 354 -18.79 17.29 -11.99
N PRO A 355 -19.28 18.46 -12.47
CA PRO A 355 -18.72 19.24 -13.57
C PRO A 355 -17.42 19.94 -13.13
N ALA A 356 -16.55 20.22 -14.10
CA ALA A 356 -15.33 21.00 -13.89
C ALA A 356 -15.45 22.37 -14.60
N PRO A 357 -15.32 23.51 -13.90
CA PRO A 357 -15.10 23.65 -12.46
C PRO A 357 -16.34 23.31 -11.62
N LEU A 358 -16.16 23.11 -10.31
CA LEU A 358 -17.28 22.90 -9.37
C LEU A 358 -18.21 24.13 -9.35
N PRO A 359 -19.55 23.94 -9.27
CA PRO A 359 -20.47 25.06 -9.20
C PRO A 359 -20.22 25.92 -7.96
N PRO A 360 -20.22 27.28 -8.04
CA PRO A 360 -19.83 28.14 -6.91
C PRO A 360 -20.67 27.95 -5.63
N ALA A 361 -21.94 27.55 -5.76
CA ALA A 361 -22.85 27.35 -4.63
C ALA A 361 -22.88 25.91 -4.10
N ILE A 362 -22.09 24.99 -4.67
CA ILE A 362 -22.13 23.58 -4.26
C ILE A 362 -21.64 23.43 -2.82
N ARG A 363 -22.37 22.67 -2.01
CA ARG A 363 -22.02 22.40 -0.59
C ARG A 363 -21.69 20.93 -0.34
N THR A 364 -22.10 20.06 -1.26
CA THR A 364 -21.92 18.61 -1.15
C THR A 364 -21.47 18.03 -2.48
N VAL A 365 -20.57 17.06 -2.43
CA VAL A 365 -20.10 16.31 -3.60
C VAL A 365 -20.29 14.82 -3.38
N LEU A 366 -20.51 14.08 -4.46
CA LEU A 366 -20.39 12.63 -4.44
C LEU A 366 -18.91 12.25 -4.57
N THR A 367 -18.43 11.39 -3.68
CA THR A 367 -17.01 11.02 -3.61
C THR A 367 -16.84 9.64 -2.95
N THR A 368 -15.60 9.19 -2.75
CA THR A 368 -15.32 7.98 -1.98
C THR A 368 -15.42 8.25 -0.49
N ASP A 369 -15.75 7.21 0.28
CA ASP A 369 -15.75 7.31 1.74
C ASP A 369 -14.38 7.61 2.33
N TYR A 370 -13.30 7.18 1.67
CA TYR A 370 -11.93 7.60 2.00
C TYR A 370 -11.75 9.13 1.97
N LEU A 371 -12.12 9.79 0.86
CA LEU A 371 -12.00 11.24 0.73
C LEU A 371 -12.94 11.96 1.70
N ALA A 372 -14.17 11.46 1.84
CA ALA A 372 -15.18 12.02 2.72
C ALA A 372 -14.71 12.10 4.18
N ASP A 373 -14.13 11.02 4.69
CA ASP A 373 -13.74 10.90 6.11
C ASP A 373 -12.36 11.45 6.42
N SER A 374 -11.48 11.48 5.43
CA SER A 374 -10.07 11.82 5.66
C SER A 374 -9.75 13.27 5.33
N PHE A 375 -10.47 13.89 4.37
CA PHE A 375 -10.11 15.21 3.84
C PHE A 375 -11.27 16.20 3.68
N LEU A 376 -12.52 15.74 3.75
CA LEU A 376 -13.70 16.59 3.57
C LEU A 376 -14.45 16.82 4.89
N GLY A 377 -15.62 17.47 4.83
CA GLY A 377 -16.47 17.78 5.99
C GLY A 377 -17.26 16.58 6.54
N GLY A 378 -16.84 15.34 6.23
CA GLY A 378 -17.55 14.12 6.60
C GLY A 378 -18.72 13.77 5.68
N ARG A 379 -19.32 12.61 5.95
CA ARG A 379 -20.41 12.02 5.15
C ARG A 379 -21.77 12.63 5.52
N THR A 380 -22.64 12.77 4.53
CA THR A 380 -24.08 13.05 4.71
C THR A 380 -24.88 11.76 4.69
N HIS A 381 -24.76 10.99 3.60
CA HIS A 381 -25.44 9.71 3.39
C HIS A 381 -24.69 8.88 2.35
N GLN A 382 -24.97 7.57 2.33
CA GLN A 382 -24.41 6.65 1.33
C GLN A 382 -25.18 6.74 0.02
N ALA A 383 -24.49 6.60 -1.12
CA ALA A 383 -25.11 6.56 -2.45
C ALA A 383 -25.69 5.18 -2.80
N GLY A 384 -25.52 4.18 -1.92
CA GLY A 384 -26.03 2.81 -2.13
C GLY A 384 -25.27 2.00 -3.17
N THR A 385 -24.09 2.46 -3.60
CA THR A 385 -23.24 1.78 -4.59
C THR A 385 -21.76 1.92 -4.24
N ARG A 386 -20.94 1.00 -4.74
CA ARG A 386 -19.47 0.98 -4.58
C ARG A 386 -18.77 1.51 -5.81
N LEU A 387 -17.57 2.06 -5.65
CA LEU A 387 -16.76 2.48 -6.79
C LEU A 387 -16.46 1.31 -7.74
N GLY A 388 -16.13 0.12 -7.20
CA GLY A 388 -15.96 -1.10 -8.00
C GLY A 388 -17.21 -1.50 -8.82
N GLN A 389 -18.42 -1.20 -8.36
CA GLN A 389 -19.63 -1.44 -9.16
C GLN A 389 -19.75 -0.45 -10.32
N ALA A 390 -19.40 0.82 -10.09
CA ALA A 390 -19.33 1.82 -11.16
C ALA A 390 -18.26 1.47 -12.21
N VAL A 391 -17.08 1.01 -11.76
CA VAL A 391 -16.01 0.49 -12.63
C VAL A 391 -16.53 -0.67 -13.48
N HIS A 392 -17.12 -1.69 -12.85
CA HIS A 392 -17.68 -2.84 -13.57
C HIS A 392 -18.70 -2.41 -14.63
N HIS A 393 -19.63 -1.52 -14.28
CA HIS A 393 -20.64 -1.03 -15.20
C HIS A 393 -20.04 -0.30 -16.41
N VAL A 394 -19.08 0.61 -16.19
CA VAL A 394 -18.41 1.33 -17.29
C VAL A 394 -17.62 0.39 -18.19
N LEU A 395 -16.87 -0.54 -17.61
CA LEU A 395 -16.02 -1.46 -18.35
C LEU A 395 -16.79 -2.49 -19.17
N THR A 396 -18.06 -2.76 -18.86
CA THR A 396 -18.87 -3.81 -19.50
C THR A 396 -20.05 -3.27 -20.31
N SER A 397 -20.37 -1.99 -20.16
CA SER A 397 -21.44 -1.33 -20.94
C SER A 397 -20.83 -0.58 -22.12
N PRO A 398 -21.51 -0.53 -23.28
CA PRO A 398 -21.10 0.36 -24.35
C PRO A 398 -21.11 1.82 -23.84
N PRO A 399 -20.25 2.70 -24.39
CA PRO A 399 -20.35 4.13 -24.14
C PRO A 399 -21.75 4.60 -24.56
N PRO A 400 -22.35 5.58 -23.86
CA PRO A 400 -23.63 6.14 -24.28
C PRO A 400 -23.49 6.62 -25.73
N GLU A 401 -24.38 6.16 -26.62
CA GLU A 401 -24.43 6.63 -28.00
C GLU A 401 -24.51 8.16 -27.96
N SER A 402 -23.59 8.85 -28.64
CA SER A 402 -23.80 10.25 -28.99
C SER A 402 -25.13 10.28 -29.72
N ALA A 403 -26.16 10.85 -29.11
CA ALA A 403 -27.46 11.01 -29.74
C ALA A 403 -27.24 11.60 -31.14
N GLU A 404 -27.34 10.77 -32.19
CA GLU A 404 -27.42 11.29 -33.53
C GLU A 404 -28.66 12.19 -33.54
N PRO A 405 -28.55 13.44 -34.00
CA PRO A 405 -29.73 14.29 -34.11
C PRO A 405 -30.69 13.55 -35.03
N ASP A 406 -31.84 13.20 -34.47
CA ASP A 406 -33.01 12.70 -35.16
C ASP A 406 -33.09 13.42 -36.51
N LYS A 407 -32.77 12.71 -37.59
CA LYS A 407 -32.96 13.22 -38.95
C LYS A 407 -34.45 13.22 -39.18
N GLY A 408 -35.07 14.26 -38.61
CA GLY A 408 -36.44 14.64 -38.83
C GLY A 408 -36.68 14.69 -40.33
N ASP A 409 -37.52 13.76 -40.73
CA ASP A 409 -38.43 13.78 -41.84
C ASP A 409 -38.39 15.08 -42.67
N ARG A 410 -37.88 14.97 -43.90
CA ARG A 410 -38.16 15.94 -44.97
C ARG A 410 -38.43 15.21 -46.28
N ARG A 411 -39.73 15.01 -46.49
CA ARG A 411 -40.52 14.92 -47.73
C ARG A 411 -40.81 13.54 -48.30
#